data_AF-A0A7L4D9B5-F1
#
_entry.id   AF-A0A7L4D9B5-F1
#
_cell.length_a   1.000
_cell.length_b   1.000
_cell.length_c   1.000
_cell.angle_alpha   90.00
_cell.angle_beta   90.00
_cell.angle_gamma   90.00
#
_symmetry.space_group_name_H-M   'P 1'
#
loop_
_entity.id
_entity.type
_entity.pdbx_description
1 polymer ?
#
loop_
_entity_poly.entity_id
_entity_poly.type
_entity_poly.pdbx_seq_one_letter_code
_entity_poly.pdbx_strand_id
1 'polypeptide(L)'
;TNDNEAGNEWILPNRSFTDNVQEFTQSWQVNKCSLIQRKVKPCPITAKQKVCKVFFEESHSLLRTCFKVVDPEPFYSMCTLDTCQSQELKAACSLAAAFVHLCNRNFVPVEIPPQ
;
A
#
# COMPACT_ATOMS: atom_id res chain seq x y z
N THR A 1 11.95 0.02 -15.08
CA THR A 1 12.58 0.69 -16.25
C THR A 1 12.01 2.08 -16.49
N ASN A 2 10.75 2.37 -16.11
CA ASN A 2 10.10 3.68 -16.30
C ASN A 2 10.04 4.11 -17.78
N ASP A 3 9.89 3.12 -18.65
CA ASP A 3 9.69 3.22 -20.10
C ASP A 3 8.19 3.11 -20.48
N ASN A 4 7.30 3.05 -19.48
CA ASN A 4 5.86 2.79 -19.61
C ASN A 4 5.52 1.38 -20.15
N GLU A 5 6.40 0.40 -20.00
CA GLU A 5 6.15 -1.00 -20.39
C GLU A 5 5.98 -1.93 -19.18
N ALA A 6 4.74 -2.07 -18.70
CA ALA A 6 4.35 -2.87 -17.53
C ALA A 6 4.82 -4.37 -17.54
N GLY A 7 5.19 -4.89 -18.71
CA GLY A 7 5.63 -6.28 -18.88
C GLY A 7 7.10 -6.51 -18.55
N ASN A 8 7.88 -5.45 -18.37
CA ASN A 8 9.34 -5.54 -18.25
C ASN A 8 9.88 -5.02 -16.89
N GLU A 9 9.00 -4.66 -15.95
CA GLU A 9 9.36 -4.15 -14.62
C GLU A 9 10.24 -5.12 -13.83
N TRP A 10 10.06 -6.43 -14.04
CA TRP A 10 10.78 -7.47 -13.31
C TRP A 10 12.05 -7.91 -14.06
N ILE A 11 12.81 -6.93 -14.53
CA ILE A 11 14.13 -7.14 -15.13
C ILE A 11 15.19 -7.32 -14.04
N LEU A 12 16.01 -8.36 -14.18
CA LEU A 12 17.13 -8.67 -13.31
C LEU A 12 18.39 -7.85 -13.71
N PRO A 13 19.42 -7.75 -12.85
CA PRO A 13 20.66 -7.03 -13.18
C PRO A 13 21.41 -7.57 -14.40
N ASN A 14 21.24 -8.86 -14.71
CA ASN A 14 21.79 -9.51 -15.92
C ASN A 14 20.93 -9.26 -17.18
N ARG A 15 19.87 -8.44 -17.08
CA ARG A 15 18.88 -8.13 -18.13
C ARG A 15 17.93 -9.26 -18.53
N SER A 16 17.94 -10.40 -17.83
CA SER A 16 16.87 -11.39 -18.00
C SER A 16 15.61 -10.96 -17.26
N PHE A 17 14.49 -11.56 -17.61
CA PHE A 17 13.20 -11.34 -16.95
C PHE A 17 12.89 -12.47 -15.98
N THR A 18 12.13 -12.17 -14.94
CA THR A 18 11.54 -13.16 -14.03
C THR A 18 10.06 -12.87 -13.86
N ASP A 19 9.27 -13.90 -13.53
CA ASP A 19 7.88 -13.81 -13.08
C ASP A 19 7.76 -13.99 -11.54
N ASN A 20 8.90 -13.98 -10.83
CA ASN A 20 8.97 -14.20 -9.40
C ASN A 20 9.45 -12.94 -8.67
N VAL A 21 8.56 -12.34 -7.87
CA VAL A 21 8.87 -11.12 -7.09
C VAL A 21 9.98 -11.35 -6.07
N GLN A 22 10.11 -12.56 -5.50
CA GLN A 22 11.19 -12.88 -4.56
C GLN A 22 12.54 -12.97 -5.28
N GLU A 23 12.59 -13.58 -6.47
CA GLU A 23 13.81 -13.62 -7.28
C GLU A 23 14.23 -12.20 -7.70
N PHE A 24 13.28 -11.42 -8.23
CA PHE A 24 13.51 -10.03 -8.60
C PHE A 24 14.11 -9.23 -7.44
N THR A 25 13.42 -9.19 -6.29
CA THR A 25 13.88 -8.43 -5.12
C THR A 25 15.21 -8.92 -4.55
N GLN A 26 15.54 -10.21 -4.66
CA GLN A 26 16.83 -10.76 -4.24
C GLN A 26 17.97 -10.37 -5.16
N SER A 27 17.74 -10.37 -6.47
CA SER A 27 18.77 -10.04 -7.46
C SER A 27 19.30 -8.61 -7.32
N TRP A 28 18.47 -7.69 -6.81
CA TRP A 28 18.79 -6.27 -6.62
C TRP A 28 19.38 -5.93 -5.24
N GLN A 29 19.72 -6.93 -4.42
CA GLN A 29 20.35 -6.67 -3.12
C GLN A 29 21.79 -6.14 -3.28
N VAL A 30 22.11 -5.02 -2.64
CA VAL A 30 23.47 -4.44 -2.63
C VAL A 30 24.43 -5.28 -1.77
N ASN A 31 23.94 -5.81 -0.66
CA ASN A 31 24.68 -6.68 0.26
C ASN A 31 23.92 -7.98 0.45
N LYS A 32 24.61 -9.07 0.80
CA LYS A 32 23.94 -10.34 1.13
C LYS A 32 23.10 -10.18 2.39
N CYS A 33 21.78 -10.07 2.20
CA CYS A 33 20.81 -10.03 3.29
C CYS A 33 20.13 -11.39 3.43
N SER A 34 19.84 -11.80 4.66
CA SER A 34 19.01 -12.99 4.89
C SER A 34 17.56 -12.68 4.56
N LEU A 35 16.89 -13.62 3.88
CA LEU A 35 15.47 -13.53 3.65
C LEU A 35 14.73 -13.65 4.98
N ILE A 36 14.12 -12.56 5.41
CA ILE A 36 13.11 -12.62 6.46
C ILE A 36 11.83 -13.09 5.78
N GLN A 37 11.59 -14.41 5.84
CA GLN A 37 10.28 -14.97 5.55
C GLN A 37 9.29 -14.33 6.54
N ARG A 38 8.51 -13.33 6.07
CA ARG A 38 7.42 -12.76 6.86
C ARG A 38 6.39 -13.87 7.05
N LYS A 39 6.41 -14.51 8.23
CA LYS A 39 5.32 -15.38 8.65
C LYS A 39 4.06 -14.53 8.68
N VAL A 40 3.13 -14.80 7.77
CA VAL A 40 1.80 -14.20 7.81
C VAL A 40 1.16 -14.67 9.12
N LYS A 41 1.15 -13.80 10.12
CA LYS A 41 0.46 -14.09 11.37
C LYS A 41 -1.04 -13.98 11.08
N PRO A 42 -1.87 -14.91 11.60
CA PRO A 42 -3.32 -14.76 11.53
C PRO A 42 -3.71 -13.39 12.06
N CYS A 43 -4.47 -12.66 11.26
CA CYS A 43 -4.92 -11.32 11.59
C CYS A 43 -6.38 -11.36 12.08
N PRO A 44 -6.64 -11.46 13.40
CA PRO A 44 -8.00 -11.33 13.88
C PRO A 44 -8.51 -9.92 13.58
N ILE A 45 -9.77 -9.82 13.14
CA ILE A 45 -10.41 -8.53 12.90
C ILE A 45 -10.51 -7.80 14.23
N THR A 46 -9.68 -6.78 14.43
CA THR A 46 -9.68 -5.96 15.64
C THR A 46 -10.42 -4.65 15.40
N ALA A 47 -10.79 -3.96 16.48
CA ALA A 47 -11.37 -2.61 16.42
C ALA A 47 -10.51 -1.63 15.59
N LYS A 48 -9.21 -1.89 15.42
CA LYS A 48 -8.29 -1.04 14.66
C LYS A 48 -8.47 -1.15 13.15
N GLN A 49 -8.95 -2.28 12.63
CA GLN A 49 -9.31 -2.38 11.21
C GLN A 49 -10.55 -1.56 10.84
N LYS A 50 -11.37 -1.15 11.83
CA LYS A 50 -12.49 -0.24 11.58
C LYS A 50 -12.00 1.10 11.01
N VAL A 51 -10.84 1.60 11.43
CA VAL A 51 -10.30 2.87 10.89
C VAL A 51 -10.01 2.77 9.39
N CYS A 52 -9.56 1.60 8.91
CA CYS A 52 -9.33 1.35 7.49
C CYS A 52 -10.65 1.40 6.70
N LYS A 53 -11.74 0.87 7.28
CA LYS A 53 -13.09 0.97 6.68
C LYS A 53 -13.56 2.42 6.63
N VAL A 54 -13.42 3.16 7.74
CA VAL A 54 -13.78 4.59 7.82
C VAL A 54 -13.06 5.41 6.76
N PHE A 55 -11.78 5.14 6.50
CA PHE A 55 -11.01 5.88 5.50
C PHE A 55 -11.32 5.45 4.06
N PHE A 56 -11.39 4.15 3.78
CA PHE A 56 -11.30 3.64 2.40
C PHE A 56 -12.57 2.93 1.89
N GLU A 57 -13.53 2.59 2.74
CA GLU A 57 -14.72 1.80 2.34
C GLU A 57 -16.03 2.57 2.56
N GLU A 58 -16.15 3.25 3.70
CA GLU A 58 -17.40 3.84 4.15
C GLU A 58 -17.86 5.01 3.26
N SER A 59 -19.19 5.17 3.15
CA SER A 59 -19.81 6.21 2.35
C SER A 59 -19.61 7.62 2.91
N HIS A 60 -19.39 7.73 4.22
CA HIS A 60 -19.17 8.98 4.93
C HIS A 60 -17.69 9.29 5.17
N SER A 61 -16.78 8.56 4.50
CA SER A 61 -15.35 8.87 4.52
C SER A 61 -15.09 10.30 4.01
N LEU A 62 -14.21 11.03 4.68
CA LEU A 62 -13.70 12.32 4.20
C LEU A 62 -12.92 12.20 2.87
N LEU A 63 -12.47 10.98 2.54
CA LEU A 63 -11.75 10.68 1.30
C LEU A 63 -12.68 10.28 0.14
N ARG A 64 -13.99 10.14 0.40
CA ARG A 64 -14.97 9.54 -0.53
C ARG A 64 -15.02 10.23 -1.89
N THR A 65 -14.87 11.55 -1.92
CA THR A 65 -14.88 12.36 -3.16
C THR A 65 -13.76 11.97 -4.11
N CYS A 66 -12.64 11.47 -3.58
CA CYS A 66 -11.46 11.07 -4.35
C CYS A 66 -11.53 9.63 -4.88
N PHE A 67 -12.46 8.78 -4.41
CA PHE A 67 -12.55 7.38 -4.84
C PHE A 67 -12.86 7.23 -6.33
N LYS A 68 -13.34 8.30 -6.98
CA LYS A 68 -13.61 8.33 -8.43
C LYS A 68 -12.34 8.46 -9.28
N VAL A 69 -11.25 8.94 -8.68
CA VAL A 69 -9.98 9.25 -9.39
C VAL A 69 -8.79 8.46 -8.84
N VAL A 70 -8.90 7.92 -7.62
CA VAL A 70 -7.92 7.03 -7.02
C VAL A 70 -8.66 5.80 -6.50
N ASP A 71 -8.20 4.61 -6.88
CA ASP A 71 -8.75 3.35 -6.40
C ASP A 71 -8.44 3.16 -4.90
N PRO A 72 -9.44 3.07 -4.01
CA PRO A 72 -9.22 2.87 -2.58
C PRO A 72 -8.85 1.43 -2.21
N GLU A 73 -9.10 0.43 -3.07
CA GLU A 73 -8.94 -0.98 -2.71
C GLU A 73 -7.50 -1.37 -2.30
N PRO A 74 -6.44 -0.92 -3.02
CA PRO A 74 -5.05 -1.20 -2.60
C PRO A 74 -4.71 -0.58 -1.24
N PHE A 75 -5.27 0.59 -0.93
CA PHE A 75 -5.04 1.28 0.33
C PHE A 75 -5.77 0.61 1.49
N TYR A 76 -7.01 0.17 1.27
CA TYR A 76 -7.76 -0.61 2.24
C TYR A 76 -7.06 -1.94 2.57
N SER A 77 -6.66 -2.71 1.55
CA SER A 77 -5.92 -3.96 1.70
C SER A 77 -4.60 -3.76 2.45
N MET A 78 -3.82 -2.73 2.11
CA MET A 78 -2.57 -2.44 2.81
C MET A 78 -2.80 -1.96 4.26
N CYS A 79 -3.84 -1.15 4.50
CA CYS A 79 -4.18 -0.67 5.83
C CYS A 79 -4.55 -1.81 6.77
N THR A 80 -5.37 -2.76 6.31
CA THR A 80 -5.77 -3.91 7.13
C THR A 80 -4.61 -4.85 7.44
N LEU A 81 -3.65 -4.99 6.52
CA LEU A 81 -2.42 -5.76 6.73
C LEU A 81 -1.45 -5.07 7.69
N ASP A 82 -1.21 -3.77 7.54
CA ASP A 82 -0.21 -3.04 8.34
C ASP A 82 -0.69 -2.78 9.77
N THR A 83 -1.97 -2.45 9.95
CA THR A 83 -2.60 -2.32 11.28
C THR A 83 -2.71 -3.66 12.02
N CYS A 84 -2.47 -4.77 11.31
CA CYS A 84 -2.34 -6.08 11.93
C CYS A 84 -0.96 -6.34 12.53
N GLN A 85 0.07 -5.87 11.83
CA GLN A 85 1.47 -6.09 12.21
C GLN A 85 1.95 -5.08 13.25
N SER A 86 1.34 -3.89 13.24
CA SER A 86 1.56 -2.83 14.22
C SER A 86 0.26 -2.54 14.95
N GLN A 87 0.30 -2.54 16.29
CA GLN A 87 -0.80 -2.12 17.14
C GLN A 87 -1.08 -0.61 16.99
N GLU A 88 -0.36 0.14 16.16
CA GLU A 88 -0.46 1.60 16.04
C GLU A 88 -1.34 2.08 14.89
N LEU A 89 -2.13 3.13 15.14
CA LEU A 89 -2.91 3.85 14.13
C LEU A 89 -2.02 4.56 13.09
N LYS A 90 -0.72 4.72 13.39
CA LYS A 90 0.26 5.39 12.53
C LYS A 90 0.30 4.84 11.11
N ALA A 91 0.15 3.53 10.93
CA ALA A 91 0.12 2.92 9.60
C ALA A 91 -1.09 3.37 8.78
N ALA A 92 -2.29 3.33 9.38
CA ALA A 92 -3.52 3.80 8.75
C ALA A 92 -3.44 5.29 8.41
N CYS A 93 -2.95 6.13 9.33
CA CYS A 93 -2.78 7.57 9.08
C CYS A 93 -1.77 7.85 7.96
N SER A 94 -0.68 7.08 7.87
CA SER A 94 0.31 7.21 6.80
C SER A 94 -0.30 6.88 5.43
N LEU A 95 -1.14 5.84 5.38
CA LEU A 95 -1.86 5.47 4.16
C LEU A 95 -2.91 6.50 3.79
N ALA A 96 -3.65 7.04 4.76
CA ALA A 96 -4.59 8.13 4.53
C ALA A 96 -3.88 9.36 3.95
N ALA A 97 -2.74 9.76 4.52
CA ALA A 97 -1.93 10.87 3.99
C ALA A 97 -1.43 10.62 2.56
N ALA A 98 -0.99 9.40 2.26
CA ALA A 98 -0.60 9.01 0.90
C ALA A 98 -1.78 9.07 -0.08
N PHE A 99 -2.98 8.65 0.35
CA PHE A 99 -4.20 8.75 -0.44
C PHE A 99 -4.55 10.22 -0.73
N VAL A 100 -4.59 11.08 0.30
CA VAL A 100 -4.82 12.52 0.17
C VAL A 100 -3.83 13.16 -0.83
N HIS A 101 -2.55 12.76 -0.77
CA HIS A 101 -1.56 13.22 -1.73
C HIS A 101 -1.90 12.83 -3.18
N LEU A 102 -2.36 11.60 -3.44
CA LEU A 102 -2.82 11.20 -4.77
C LEU A 102 -4.09 11.94 -5.21
N CYS A 103 -5.00 12.21 -4.28
CA CYS A 103 -6.19 13.01 -4.55
C CYS A 103 -5.83 14.42 -5.04
N ASN A 104 -4.88 15.07 -4.35
CA ASN A 104 -4.37 16.37 -4.75
C ASN A 104 -3.70 16.34 -6.13
N ARG A 105 -2.95 15.27 -6.46
CA ARG A 105 -2.35 15.09 -7.79
C ARG A 105 -3.38 14.90 -8.91
N ASN A 106 -4.57 14.41 -8.57
CA ASN A 106 -5.71 14.29 -9.47
C ASN A 106 -6.67 15.49 -9.39
N PHE A 107 -6.24 16.61 -8.76
CA PHE A 107 -7.01 17.84 -8.62
C PHE A 107 -8.34 17.69 -7.86
N VAL A 108 -8.43 16.71 -6.96
CA VAL A 108 -9.56 16.51 -6.05
C VAL A 108 -9.05 16.71 -4.61
N PRO A 109 -8.95 17.96 -4.12
CA PRO A 109 -8.49 18.20 -2.75
C PRO A 109 -9.50 17.65 -1.74
N VAL A 110 -8.97 16.98 -0.72
CA VAL A 110 -9.75 16.40 0.38
C VAL A 110 -9.11 16.76 1.71
N GLU A 111 -9.91 16.81 2.77
CA GLU A 111 -9.40 17.05 4.11
C GLU A 111 -8.64 15.83 4.63
N ILE A 112 -7.59 16.08 5.40
CA ILE A 112 -6.85 15.02 6.08
C ILE A 112 -7.73 14.55 7.26
N PRO A 113 -8.06 13.25 7.36
CA PRO A 113 -8.84 12.75 8.48
C PRO A 113 -8.15 13.00 9.83
N PRO A 114 -8.90 13.34 10.89
CA PRO A 114 -8.33 13.55 12.22
C PRO A 114 -7.73 12.25 12.78
N GLN A 115 -6.70 12.40 13.64
CA GLN A 115 -5.98 11.30 14.30
C GLN A 115 -6.70 10.79 15.54
#